data_AF-A0A1H0BCB9-F1
#
_entry.id   AF-A0A1H0BCB9-F1
#
_cell.length_a   1.000
_cell.length_b   1.000
_cell.length_c   1.000
_cell.angle_alpha   90.00
_cell.angle_beta   90.00
_cell.angle_gamma   90.00
#
_symmetry.space_group_name_H-M   'P 1'
#
loop_
_entity.id
_entity.type
_entity.pdbx_description
1 polymer ?
#
loop_
_entity_poly.entity_id
_entity_poly.type
_entity_poly.pdbx_seq_one_letter_code
_entity_poly.pdbx_strand_id
1 'polypeptide(L)'
;MTKLMNIEASPPPPVAAQPGVARRALNGLTVVLPWTIIGGLLWAGLFIKPQPVGSSVTPPALERRDQFYGLAQLPGGAVLAAGSYGKVLAIGDDGRIARLNTPTDKTLQDIAVWDARHAVAVGNGGVVLYSADAGQHWSAAADVPRSEIANKLNRVRVGRDGLAIATGEMGALLASHDYGKSWQRLREEEDVAWNDVALLEGGRLVVVGEFGRILLSDDMGANWEEIPAPVPGSLMSLSFRDAANGVAVGVEGTLLVTSDGGRNWTQVQAGTSDHLFNVLWSAERNQWLAFGALGRWVSGTPSADGIAWRSGNVDPRDLAWHTGALASGKQVWLAGDGIGRWDGQRWSPLKP
;
A
#
# COMPACT_ATOMS: atom_id res chain seq x y z
N MET A 1 -106.61 -42.50 30.27
CA MET A 1 -107.24 -42.00 29.03
C MET A 1 -106.19 -41.92 27.94
N THR A 2 -106.57 -42.48 26.79
CA THR A 2 -105.89 -42.69 25.51
C THR A 2 -105.25 -41.42 24.90
N LYS A 3 -104.07 -41.55 24.28
CA LYS A 3 -103.87 -41.20 22.86
C LYS A 3 -102.53 -41.68 22.29
N LEU A 4 -102.65 -42.46 21.20
CA LEU A 4 -101.59 -42.79 20.26
C LEU A 4 -101.08 -41.54 19.54
N MET A 5 -99.79 -41.51 19.21
CA MET A 5 -99.24 -40.69 18.13
C MET A 5 -98.18 -41.51 17.38
N ASN A 6 -98.49 -41.85 16.13
CA ASN A 6 -97.56 -42.42 15.16
C ASN A 6 -96.52 -41.35 14.80
N ILE A 7 -95.24 -41.71 14.84
CA ILE A 7 -94.16 -40.94 14.22
C ILE A 7 -93.46 -41.90 13.27
N GLU A 8 -93.52 -41.61 11.97
CA GLU A 8 -92.75 -42.30 10.94
C GLU A 8 -91.25 -42.05 11.17
N ALA A 9 -90.48 -43.13 11.29
CA ALA A 9 -89.03 -43.06 11.35
C ALA A 9 -88.47 -42.76 9.95
N SER A 10 -87.72 -41.67 9.79
CA SER A 10 -86.95 -41.39 8.58
C SER A 10 -85.89 -42.47 8.34
N PRO A 11 -85.57 -42.83 7.09
CA PRO A 11 -84.53 -43.82 6.80
C PRO A 11 -83.16 -43.31 7.27
N PRO A 12 -82.27 -44.21 7.74
CA PRO A 12 -80.94 -43.82 8.18
C PRO A 12 -80.14 -43.22 7.01
N PRO A 13 -79.28 -42.22 7.27
CA PRO A 13 -78.42 -41.66 6.23
C PRO A 13 -77.49 -42.74 5.67
N PRO A 14 -77.10 -42.67 4.38
CA PRO A 14 -76.20 -43.65 3.79
C PRO A 14 -74.86 -43.67 4.53
N VAL A 15 -74.42 -44.85 4.95
CA VAL A 15 -73.10 -45.07 5.54
C VAL A 15 -72.06 -44.73 4.48
N ALA A 16 -71.25 -43.70 4.73
CA ALA A 16 -70.15 -43.33 3.85
C ALA A 16 -69.18 -44.51 3.70
N ALA A 17 -69.02 -45.00 2.46
CA ALA A 17 -68.12 -46.12 2.17
C ALA A 17 -66.68 -45.75 2.57
N GLN A 18 -66.08 -46.55 3.45
CA GLN A 18 -64.69 -46.34 3.85
C GLN A 18 -63.77 -46.50 2.62
N PRO A 19 -62.83 -45.58 2.37
CA PRO A 19 -61.93 -45.70 1.22
C PRO A 19 -61.08 -46.97 1.37
N GLY A 20 -61.04 -47.77 0.30
CA GLY A 20 -60.25 -49.01 0.25
C GLY A 20 -58.77 -48.78 0.55
N VAL A 21 -58.10 -49.81 1.03
CA VAL A 21 -56.70 -49.77 1.53
C VAL A 21 -55.74 -49.08 0.55
N ALA A 22 -55.89 -49.31 -0.76
CA ALA A 22 -55.09 -48.65 -1.79
C ALA A 22 -55.27 -47.12 -1.84
N ARG A 23 -56.50 -46.62 -1.63
CA ARG A 23 -56.79 -45.18 -1.64
C ARG A 23 -56.32 -44.49 -0.36
N ARG A 24 -56.33 -45.20 0.77
CA ARG A 24 -55.71 -44.72 2.03
C ARG A 24 -54.19 -44.65 1.91
N ALA A 25 -53.56 -45.63 1.28
CA ALA A 25 -52.12 -45.63 1.01
C ALA A 25 -51.71 -44.49 0.05
N LEU A 26 -52.48 -44.26 -1.02
CA LEU A 26 -52.22 -43.17 -1.97
C LEU A 26 -52.36 -41.78 -1.33
N ASN A 27 -53.37 -41.59 -0.46
CA ASN A 27 -53.54 -40.36 0.31
C ASN A 27 -52.44 -40.17 1.38
N GLY A 28 -51.96 -41.25 1.98
CA GLY A 28 -50.81 -41.20 2.89
C GLY A 28 -49.53 -40.75 2.17
N LEU A 29 -49.30 -41.27 0.96
CA LEU A 29 -48.19 -40.86 0.11
C LEU A 29 -48.27 -39.38 -0.29
N THR A 30 -49.43 -38.86 -0.66
CA THR A 30 -49.55 -37.43 -1.04
C THR A 30 -49.38 -36.48 0.15
N VAL A 31 -49.68 -36.91 1.37
CA VAL A 31 -49.46 -36.10 2.59
C VAL A 31 -48.02 -36.20 3.07
N VAL A 32 -47.41 -37.38 3.05
CA VAL A 32 -46.06 -37.60 3.61
C VAL A 32 -44.96 -37.14 2.65
N LEU A 33 -45.15 -37.31 1.34
CA LEU A 33 -44.12 -37.01 0.34
C LEU A 33 -43.63 -35.54 0.39
N PRO A 34 -44.49 -34.51 0.46
CA PRO A 34 -44.04 -33.12 0.58
C PRO A 34 -43.22 -32.88 1.86
N TRP A 35 -43.64 -33.43 3.00
CA TRP A 35 -42.90 -33.28 4.26
C TRP A 35 -41.57 -34.01 4.26
N THR A 36 -41.47 -35.17 3.61
CA THR A 36 -40.18 -35.86 3.43
C THR A 36 -39.23 -35.11 2.51
N ILE A 37 -39.74 -34.46 1.46
CA ILE A 37 -38.93 -33.62 0.57
C ILE A 37 -38.46 -32.37 1.32
N ILE A 38 -39.36 -31.68 2.03
CA ILE A 38 -39.03 -30.51 2.84
C ILE A 38 -38.00 -30.88 3.91
N GLY A 39 -38.23 -31.95 4.66
CA GLY A 39 -37.30 -32.44 5.68
C GLY A 39 -35.94 -32.84 5.11
N GLY A 40 -35.91 -33.51 3.97
CA GLY A 40 -34.68 -33.90 3.28
C GLY A 40 -33.88 -32.70 2.76
N LEU A 41 -34.55 -31.71 2.17
CA LEU A 41 -33.92 -30.47 1.71
C LEU A 41 -33.43 -29.60 2.87
N LEU A 42 -34.21 -29.53 3.96
CA LEU A 42 -33.81 -28.80 5.18
C LEU A 42 -32.59 -29.47 5.83
N TRP A 43 -32.58 -30.80 5.89
CA TRP A 43 -31.44 -31.57 6.38
C TRP A 43 -30.21 -31.36 5.49
N ALA A 44 -30.39 -31.40 4.16
CA ALA A 44 -29.31 -31.09 3.23
C ALA A 44 -28.74 -29.68 3.44
N GLY A 45 -29.59 -28.66 3.55
CA GLY A 45 -29.16 -27.27 3.76
C GLY A 45 -28.47 -27.02 5.10
N LEU A 46 -28.89 -27.70 6.18
CA LEU A 46 -28.32 -27.51 7.52
C LEU A 46 -27.06 -28.34 7.77
N PHE A 47 -26.97 -29.54 7.19
CA PHE A 47 -25.96 -30.53 7.56
C PHE A 47 -25.01 -30.92 6.42
N ILE A 48 -25.41 -30.79 5.16
CA ILE A 48 -24.48 -30.94 4.04
C ILE A 48 -23.80 -29.60 3.83
N LYS A 49 -22.61 -29.45 4.42
CA LYS A 49 -21.71 -28.33 4.11
C LYS A 49 -20.87 -28.75 2.92
N PRO A 50 -21.18 -28.33 1.68
CA PRO A 50 -20.31 -28.61 0.54
C PRO A 50 -18.93 -28.05 0.85
N GLN A 51 -17.93 -28.93 0.95
CA GLN A 51 -16.54 -28.50 0.94
C GLN A 51 -16.21 -28.20 -0.52
N PRO A 52 -15.73 -27.00 -0.88
CA PRO A 52 -15.32 -26.73 -2.24
C PRO A 52 -14.21 -27.72 -2.63
N VAL A 53 -14.54 -28.67 -3.51
CA VAL A 53 -13.56 -29.56 -4.13
C VAL A 53 -12.99 -28.81 -5.32
N GLY A 54 -12.06 -27.92 -5.04
CA GLY A 54 -11.26 -27.21 -6.03
C GLY A 54 -9.88 -26.99 -5.44
N SER A 55 -8.83 -27.17 -6.24
CA SER A 55 -7.51 -26.66 -5.88
C SER A 55 -7.63 -25.15 -5.71
N SER A 56 -7.23 -24.61 -4.57
CA SER A 56 -7.09 -23.16 -4.42
C SER A 56 -6.21 -22.65 -5.56
N VAL A 57 -6.78 -21.84 -6.46
CA VAL A 57 -6.00 -21.17 -7.50
C VAL A 57 -5.02 -20.28 -6.75
N THR A 58 -3.72 -20.58 -6.85
CA THR A 58 -2.70 -19.69 -6.32
C THR A 58 -2.72 -18.46 -7.23
N PRO A 59 -3.13 -17.27 -6.73
CA PRO A 59 -3.13 -16.09 -7.57
C PRO A 59 -1.70 -15.82 -8.05
N PRO A 60 -1.52 -15.26 -9.27
CA PRO A 60 -0.20 -14.93 -9.77
C PRO A 60 0.47 -13.92 -8.84
N ALA A 61 1.81 -13.91 -8.83
CA ALA A 61 2.55 -12.97 -7.99
C ALA A 61 2.22 -11.51 -8.35
N LEU A 62 2.05 -11.23 -9.65
CA LEU A 62 1.73 -9.93 -10.20
C LEU A 62 0.42 -9.98 -11.00
N GLU A 63 -0.45 -8.99 -10.80
CA GLU A 63 -1.73 -8.85 -11.49
C GLU A 63 -1.82 -7.50 -12.21
N ARG A 64 -2.62 -7.40 -13.27
CA ARG A 64 -2.68 -6.18 -14.12
C ARG A 64 -3.08 -4.89 -13.39
N ARG A 65 -3.77 -4.99 -12.25
CA ARG A 65 -4.28 -3.85 -11.48
C ARG A 65 -3.53 -3.64 -10.17
N ASP A 66 -2.42 -4.34 -9.99
CA ASP A 66 -1.55 -4.09 -8.85
C ASP A 66 -0.87 -2.74 -8.99
N GLN A 67 -0.91 -1.97 -7.92
CA GLN A 67 -0.15 -0.74 -7.79
C GLN A 67 0.91 -0.94 -6.72
N PHE A 68 2.10 -0.41 -6.98
CA PHE A 68 3.24 -0.48 -6.07
C PHE A 68 3.71 0.94 -5.80
N TYR A 69 4.09 1.23 -4.55
CA TYR A 69 4.40 2.60 -4.12
C TYR A 69 5.83 2.69 -3.58
N GLY A 70 6.24 1.68 -2.81
CA GLY A 70 7.58 1.58 -2.23
C GLY A 70 8.47 0.56 -2.93
N LEU A 71 9.77 0.86 -3.00
CA LEU A 71 10.80 -0.02 -3.55
C LEU A 71 12.04 -0.02 -2.64
N ALA A 72 12.62 -1.19 -2.40
CA ALA A 72 13.89 -1.32 -1.68
C ALA A 72 14.78 -2.41 -2.29
N GLN A 73 16.10 -2.21 -2.32
CA GLN A 73 17.05 -3.21 -2.82
C GLN A 73 17.76 -3.92 -1.68
N LEU A 74 17.64 -5.24 -1.62
CA LEU A 74 18.46 -6.06 -0.73
C LEU A 74 19.92 -6.03 -1.19
N PRO A 75 20.91 -6.20 -0.29
CA PRO A 75 22.33 -6.22 -0.65
C PRO A 75 22.71 -7.24 -1.73
N GLY A 76 21.91 -8.30 -1.90
CA GLY A 76 22.07 -9.31 -2.94
C GLY A 76 21.46 -8.96 -4.31
N GLY A 77 21.04 -7.71 -4.54
CA GLY A 77 20.49 -7.23 -5.81
C GLY A 77 18.97 -7.31 -5.94
N ALA A 78 18.36 -8.31 -5.28
CA ALA A 78 16.91 -8.51 -5.28
C ALA A 78 16.14 -7.27 -4.80
N VAL A 79 15.04 -6.95 -5.47
CA VAL A 79 14.18 -5.80 -5.17
C VAL A 79 12.93 -6.25 -4.45
N LEU A 80 12.61 -5.59 -3.35
CA LEU A 80 11.33 -5.67 -2.68
C LEU A 80 10.43 -4.54 -3.16
N ALA A 81 9.17 -4.84 -3.49
CA ALA A 81 8.16 -3.86 -3.87
C ALA A 81 6.92 -3.99 -3.00
N ALA A 82 6.46 -2.90 -2.40
CA ALA A 82 5.29 -2.86 -1.54
C ALA A 82 4.13 -2.11 -2.21
N GLY A 83 2.92 -2.65 -2.08
CA GLY A 83 1.79 -2.22 -2.91
C GLY A 83 0.41 -2.46 -2.34
N SER A 84 -0.58 -2.45 -3.23
CA SER A 84 -2.00 -2.63 -2.93
C SER A 84 -2.28 -3.94 -2.17
N TYR A 85 -3.29 -3.92 -1.30
CA TYR A 85 -3.79 -5.12 -0.61
C TYR A 85 -2.74 -5.87 0.22
N GLY A 86 -1.82 -5.13 0.85
CA GLY A 86 -0.72 -5.70 1.64
C GLY A 86 0.36 -6.41 0.82
N LYS A 87 0.30 -6.34 -0.51
CA LYS A 87 1.19 -7.10 -1.39
C LYS A 87 2.63 -6.63 -1.23
N VAL A 88 3.53 -7.58 -0.98
CA VAL A 88 4.98 -7.41 -1.09
C VAL A 88 5.49 -8.39 -2.13
N LEU A 89 6.22 -7.91 -3.13
CA LEU A 89 6.91 -8.74 -4.10
C LEU A 89 8.40 -8.79 -3.80
N ALA A 90 8.99 -9.96 -3.99
CA ALA A 90 10.42 -10.13 -4.16
C ALA A 90 10.71 -10.37 -5.64
N ILE A 91 11.57 -9.54 -6.21
CA ILE A 91 12.00 -9.59 -7.62
C ILE A 91 13.48 -9.91 -7.63
N GLY A 92 13.83 -11.14 -8.03
CA GLY A 92 15.21 -11.57 -8.15
C GLY A 92 15.93 -10.94 -9.34
N ASP A 93 17.26 -10.91 -9.30
CA ASP A 93 18.09 -10.45 -10.42
C ASP A 93 17.90 -11.31 -11.69
N ASP A 94 17.46 -12.56 -11.52
CA ASP A 94 17.07 -13.49 -12.58
C ASP A 94 15.70 -13.17 -13.20
N GLY A 95 15.01 -12.16 -12.69
CA GLY A 95 13.67 -11.73 -13.13
C GLY A 95 12.54 -12.58 -12.55
N ARG A 96 12.80 -13.54 -11.65
CA ARG A 96 11.73 -14.27 -10.96
C ARG A 96 11.02 -13.35 -9.98
N ILE A 97 9.70 -13.44 -9.98
CA ILE A 97 8.83 -12.65 -9.11
C ILE A 97 8.11 -13.61 -8.17
N ALA A 98 8.23 -13.36 -6.87
CA ALA A 98 7.51 -14.08 -5.83
C ALA A 98 6.69 -13.10 -4.99
N ARG A 99 5.45 -13.48 -4.66
CA ARG A 99 4.66 -12.76 -3.66
C ARG A 99 5.05 -13.26 -2.28
N LEU A 100 5.36 -12.33 -1.38
CA LEU A 100 5.63 -12.57 0.02
C LEU A 100 4.35 -12.39 0.84
N ASN A 101 4.18 -13.23 1.87
CA ASN A 101 3.00 -13.18 2.73
C ASN A 101 3.16 -12.08 3.79
N THR A 102 2.13 -11.26 3.95
CA THR A 102 2.07 -10.19 4.94
C THR A 102 0.81 -10.33 5.80
N PRO A 103 0.86 -9.94 7.09
CA PRO A 103 -0.30 -10.03 7.98
C PRO A 103 -1.22 -8.80 7.85
N THR A 104 -1.47 -8.32 6.63
CA THR A 104 -2.34 -7.16 6.38
C THR A 104 -2.98 -7.21 5.00
N ASP A 105 -4.15 -6.59 4.86
CA ASP A 105 -4.80 -6.27 3.60
C ASP A 105 -4.74 -4.77 3.26
N LYS A 106 -4.12 -3.97 4.12
CA LYS A 106 -3.94 -2.53 3.89
C LYS A 106 -2.88 -2.29 2.82
N THR A 107 -3.12 -1.31 1.96
CA THR A 107 -2.11 -0.83 1.02
C THR A 107 -0.85 -0.38 1.76
N LEU A 108 0.29 -0.93 1.35
CA LEU A 108 1.61 -0.51 1.81
C LEU A 108 2.09 0.61 0.88
N GLN A 109 2.49 1.73 1.47
CA GLN A 109 2.90 2.95 0.76
C GLN A 109 4.42 3.03 0.57
N ASP A 110 5.20 2.46 1.48
CA ASP A 110 6.66 2.44 1.34
C ASP A 110 7.28 1.20 1.98
N ILE A 111 8.49 0.84 1.54
CA ILE A 111 9.29 -0.25 2.08
C ILE A 111 10.76 0.14 2.08
N ALA A 112 11.48 -0.22 3.14
CA ALA A 112 12.91 0.04 3.27
C ALA A 112 13.63 -1.16 3.88
N VAL A 113 14.93 -1.26 3.62
CA VAL A 113 15.80 -2.36 4.06
C VAL A 113 17.01 -1.78 4.77
N TRP A 114 17.27 -2.25 5.99
CA TRP A 114 18.48 -1.85 6.73
C TRP A 114 19.69 -2.65 6.25
N ASP A 115 19.49 -3.95 6.03
CA ASP A 115 20.55 -4.91 5.73
C ASP A 115 19.97 -6.16 5.03
N ALA A 116 20.79 -7.21 4.94
CA ALA A 116 20.41 -8.48 4.29
C ALA A 116 19.30 -9.27 5.01
N ARG A 117 18.88 -8.84 6.21
CA ARG A 117 17.85 -9.52 7.01
C ARG A 117 16.69 -8.61 7.36
N HIS A 118 16.94 -7.36 7.71
CA HIS A 118 15.92 -6.49 8.28
C HIS A 118 15.27 -5.60 7.23
N ALA A 119 13.95 -5.62 7.20
CA ALA A 119 13.13 -4.78 6.33
C ALA A 119 11.91 -4.25 7.07
N VAL A 120 11.40 -3.10 6.66
CA VAL A 120 10.19 -2.47 7.20
C VAL A 120 9.31 -1.96 6.08
N ALA A 121 8.00 -2.15 6.20
CA ALA A 121 7.00 -1.59 5.30
C ALA A 121 5.95 -0.81 6.09
N VAL A 122 5.53 0.33 5.57
CA VAL A 122 4.51 1.20 6.20
C VAL A 122 3.37 1.45 5.24
N GLY A 123 2.17 1.77 5.73
CA GLY A 123 1.04 2.00 4.85
C GLY A 123 -0.22 2.59 5.47
N ASN A 124 -1.33 2.41 4.78
CA ASN A 124 -2.64 2.96 5.13
C ASN A 124 -3.11 2.46 6.51
N GLY A 125 -3.77 3.35 7.26
CA GLY A 125 -4.33 3.01 8.57
C GLY A 125 -3.28 2.73 9.65
N GLY A 126 -2.07 3.25 9.50
CA GLY A 126 -1.00 3.17 10.50
C GLY A 126 -0.38 1.79 10.58
N VAL A 127 -0.44 1.02 9.49
CA VAL A 127 0.19 -0.30 9.41
C VAL A 127 1.70 -0.10 9.33
N VAL A 128 2.40 -0.82 10.20
CA VAL A 128 3.84 -1.02 10.11
C VAL A 128 4.12 -2.52 10.22
N LEU A 129 4.85 -3.04 9.25
CA LEU A 129 5.32 -4.41 9.21
C LEU A 129 6.84 -4.41 9.27
N TYR A 130 7.42 -5.38 9.96
CA TYR A 130 8.86 -5.61 9.98
C TYR A 130 9.18 -7.07 9.69
N SER A 131 10.36 -7.29 9.12
CA SER A 131 10.94 -8.60 8.86
C SER A 131 12.37 -8.66 9.40
N ALA A 132 12.82 -9.84 9.81
CA ALA A 132 14.18 -10.12 10.27
C ALA A 132 14.85 -11.26 9.48
N ASP A 133 14.30 -11.62 8.32
CA ASP A 133 14.73 -12.72 7.46
C ASP A 133 14.60 -12.42 5.95
N ALA A 134 14.91 -11.18 5.59
CA ALA A 134 14.92 -10.66 4.21
C ALA A 134 13.53 -10.60 3.56
N GLY A 135 12.49 -10.37 4.36
CA GLY A 135 11.10 -10.28 3.90
C GLY A 135 10.41 -11.63 3.72
N GLN A 136 11.03 -12.75 4.12
CA GLN A 136 10.41 -14.06 4.03
C GLN A 136 9.21 -14.19 4.99
N HIS A 137 9.34 -13.65 6.20
CA HIS A 137 8.26 -13.53 7.16
C HIS A 137 8.12 -12.08 7.65
N TRP A 138 6.86 -11.64 7.79
CA TRP A 138 6.49 -10.30 8.24
C TRP A 138 5.67 -10.36 9.51
N SER A 139 6.00 -9.48 10.46
CA SER A 139 5.25 -9.28 11.70
C SER A 139 4.71 -7.85 11.73
N ALA A 140 3.50 -7.66 12.25
CA ALA A 140 2.95 -6.31 12.49
C ALA A 140 3.49 -5.75 13.81
N ALA A 141 3.83 -4.47 13.83
CA ALA A 141 4.11 -3.74 15.07
C ALA A 141 2.80 -3.50 15.83
N ALA A 142 2.78 -3.76 17.14
CA ALA A 142 1.55 -3.71 17.94
C ALA A 142 1.17 -2.28 18.37
N ASP A 143 2.15 -1.49 18.80
CA ASP A 143 1.92 -0.21 19.49
C ASP A 143 2.42 0.99 18.67
N VAL A 144 2.02 1.06 17.39
CA VAL A 144 2.33 2.21 16.55
C VAL A 144 1.44 3.39 16.97
N PRO A 145 2.01 4.58 17.31
CA PRO A 145 1.21 5.76 17.63
C PRO A 145 0.26 6.15 16.48
N ARG A 146 -0.98 6.51 16.83
CA ARG A 146 -2.07 6.80 15.89
C ARG A 146 -2.84 8.06 16.31
N SER A 147 -3.34 8.79 15.32
CA SER A 147 -4.31 9.85 15.51
C SER A 147 -5.73 9.28 15.49
N GLU A 148 -6.68 9.98 16.11
CA GLU A 148 -8.10 9.63 16.07
C GLU A 148 -8.74 9.96 14.69
N ILE A 149 -8.09 10.77 13.86
CA ILE A 149 -8.64 11.28 12.60
C ILE A 149 -8.21 10.44 11.40
N ALA A 150 -6.90 10.38 11.13
CA ALA A 150 -6.33 9.68 9.98
C ALA A 150 -4.94 9.14 10.30
N ASN A 151 -4.51 8.09 9.61
CA ASN A 151 -3.35 7.29 10.02
C ASN A 151 -2.51 6.77 8.85
N LYS A 152 -2.68 7.26 7.63
CA LYS A 152 -1.82 6.79 6.53
C LYS A 152 -0.37 7.17 6.80
N LEU A 153 0.51 6.19 6.76
CA LEU A 153 1.95 6.40 6.67
C LEU A 153 2.34 6.39 5.18
N ASN A 154 2.99 7.45 4.73
CA ASN A 154 3.34 7.70 3.33
C ASN A 154 4.74 7.17 2.97
N ARG A 155 5.68 7.27 3.90
CA ARG A 155 7.10 7.06 3.63
C ARG A 155 7.82 6.46 4.82
N VAL A 156 8.85 5.65 4.57
CA VAL A 156 9.77 5.19 5.61
C VAL A 156 11.21 5.30 5.13
N ARG A 157 12.08 5.76 6.01
CA ARG A 157 13.53 5.86 5.77
C ARG A 157 14.26 5.19 6.91
N VAL A 158 15.34 4.50 6.57
CA VAL A 158 16.14 3.75 7.53
C VAL A 158 17.51 4.39 7.68
N GLY A 159 17.99 4.43 8.92
CA GLY A 159 19.35 4.80 9.28
C GLY A 159 20.13 3.60 9.78
N ARG A 160 21.22 3.85 10.50
CA ARG A 160 22.03 2.79 11.10
C ARG A 160 21.35 2.22 12.34
N ASP A 161 21.78 1.01 12.74
CA ASP A 161 21.48 0.42 14.05
C ASP A 161 19.97 0.36 14.40
N GLY A 162 19.14 0.00 13.41
CA GLY A 162 17.71 -0.19 13.59
C GLY A 162 16.89 1.11 13.60
N LEU A 163 17.52 2.27 13.39
CA LEU A 163 16.84 3.54 13.23
C LEU A 163 15.92 3.51 12.00
N ALA A 164 14.66 3.89 12.17
CA ALA A 164 13.78 4.27 11.06
C ALA A 164 12.93 5.47 11.41
N ILE A 165 12.58 6.26 10.41
CA ILE A 165 11.62 7.36 10.52
C ILE A 165 10.52 7.16 9.49
N ALA A 166 9.27 7.22 9.93
CA ALA A 166 8.09 7.14 9.09
C ALA A 166 7.33 8.47 9.12
N THR A 167 6.87 8.91 7.95
CA THR A 167 6.06 10.12 7.78
C THR A 167 4.64 9.79 7.33
N GLY A 168 3.65 10.62 7.65
CA GLY A 168 2.27 10.38 7.29
C GLY A 168 1.30 11.52 7.60
N GLU A 169 0.01 11.21 7.52
CA GLU A 169 -1.11 12.11 7.83
C GLU A 169 -1.15 12.51 9.31
N MET A 170 -1.81 13.63 9.61
CA MET A 170 -2.05 14.13 10.99
C MET A 170 -0.75 14.30 11.78
N GLY A 171 0.26 14.86 11.13
CA GLY A 171 1.56 15.13 11.74
C GLY A 171 2.33 13.86 12.11
N ALA A 172 2.00 12.70 11.53
CA ALA A 172 2.73 11.47 11.81
C ALA A 172 4.20 11.63 11.39
N LEU A 173 5.06 11.75 12.39
CA LEU A 173 6.50 11.71 12.30
C LEU A 173 6.98 10.77 13.40
N LEU A 174 7.16 9.50 13.04
CA LEU A 174 7.39 8.41 13.98
C LEU A 174 8.82 7.90 13.84
N ALA A 175 9.47 7.58 14.94
CA ALA A 175 10.79 6.97 14.96
C ALA A 175 10.78 5.59 15.61
N SER A 176 11.59 4.69 15.07
CA SER A 176 11.93 3.39 15.66
C SER A 176 13.44 3.30 15.85
N HIS A 177 13.88 2.57 16.87
CA HIS A 177 15.30 2.28 17.15
C HIS A 177 15.58 0.78 17.28
N ASP A 178 14.62 -0.07 16.90
CA ASP A 178 14.65 -1.51 17.16
C ASP A 178 14.24 -2.33 15.93
N TYR A 179 14.58 -1.83 14.74
CA TYR A 179 14.24 -2.43 13.44
C TYR A 179 12.72 -2.51 13.21
N GLY A 180 12.00 -1.45 13.57
CA GLY A 180 10.58 -1.28 13.25
C GLY A 180 9.61 -2.00 14.18
N LYS A 181 10.07 -2.56 15.30
CA LYS A 181 9.22 -3.31 16.25
C LYS A 181 8.40 -2.38 17.12
N SER A 182 8.99 -1.27 17.57
CA SER A 182 8.32 -0.21 18.33
C SER A 182 8.56 1.16 17.72
N TRP A 183 7.61 2.08 17.96
CA TRP A 183 7.59 3.40 17.36
C TRP A 183 7.16 4.46 18.38
N GLN A 184 7.79 5.63 18.31
CA GLN A 184 7.47 6.80 19.12
C GLN A 184 7.25 8.03 18.24
N ARG A 185 6.35 8.92 18.63
CA ARG A 185 6.18 10.23 17.97
C ARG A 185 7.39 11.11 18.27
N LEU A 186 7.93 11.75 17.24
CA LEU A 186 8.96 12.79 17.38
C LEU A 186 8.36 14.17 17.64
N ARG A 187 7.07 14.36 17.35
CA ARG A 187 6.35 15.63 17.48
C ARG A 187 4.87 15.40 17.81
N GLU A 188 4.24 16.45 18.32
CA GLU A 188 2.80 16.52 18.53
C GLU A 188 2.02 16.42 17.20
N GLU A 189 0.74 16.05 17.29
CA GLU A 189 -0.13 15.98 16.13
C GLU A 189 -0.40 17.37 15.56
N GLU A 190 -0.52 17.43 14.24
CA GLU A 190 -0.80 18.65 13.49
C GLU A 190 -1.63 18.28 12.27
N ASP A 191 -2.53 19.17 11.82
CA ASP A 191 -3.35 18.97 10.62
C ASP A 191 -2.54 19.20 9.32
N VAL A 192 -1.50 18.39 9.13
CA VAL A 192 -0.57 18.38 8.00
C VAL A 192 -0.16 16.94 7.70
N ALA A 193 -0.08 16.57 6.42
CA ALA A 193 0.63 15.35 6.03
C ALA A 193 2.13 15.62 5.78
N TRP A 194 2.98 14.83 6.42
CA TRP A 194 4.40 14.74 6.10
C TRP A 194 4.61 13.70 5.00
N ASN A 195 5.24 14.11 3.91
CA ASN A 195 5.34 13.30 2.70
C ASN A 195 6.65 12.52 2.61
N ASP A 196 7.75 13.09 3.09
CA ASP A 196 9.06 12.43 3.05
C ASP A 196 10.02 13.03 4.10
N VAL A 197 11.07 12.29 4.43
CA VAL A 197 12.13 12.71 5.35
C VAL A 197 13.49 12.32 4.77
N ALA A 198 14.52 13.13 5.02
CA ALA A 198 15.91 12.75 4.80
C ALA A 198 16.62 12.61 6.16
N LEU A 199 17.36 11.52 6.32
CA LEU A 199 18.25 11.28 7.46
C LEU A 199 19.67 11.59 7.00
N LEU A 200 20.27 12.64 7.54
CA LEU A 200 21.63 13.07 7.20
C LEU A 200 22.62 12.69 8.29
N GLU A 201 23.91 12.68 7.94
CA GLU A 201 24.97 12.45 8.92
C GLU A 201 24.94 13.51 10.03
N GLY A 202 25.39 13.12 11.22
CA GLY A 202 25.36 13.98 12.41
C GLY A 202 23.99 14.10 13.07
N GLY A 203 22.98 13.38 12.59
CA GLY A 203 21.65 13.34 13.20
C GLY A 203 20.70 14.42 12.70
N ARG A 204 21.04 15.10 11.59
CA ARG A 204 20.13 16.06 10.97
C ARG A 204 18.98 15.35 10.26
N LEU A 205 17.77 15.85 10.49
CA LEU A 205 16.55 15.46 9.79
C LEU A 205 16.03 16.64 8.98
N VAL A 206 15.64 16.38 7.73
CA VAL A 206 14.90 17.34 6.90
C VAL A 206 13.60 16.67 6.46
N VAL A 207 12.47 17.25 6.83
CA VAL A 207 11.13 16.71 6.53
C VAL A 207 10.42 17.66 5.60
N VAL A 208 9.74 17.13 4.58
CA VAL A 208 8.86 17.94 3.71
C VAL A 208 7.43 17.43 3.75
N GLY A 209 6.47 18.33 3.56
CA GLY A 209 5.05 18.00 3.67
C GLY A 209 4.15 18.85 2.77
N GLU A 210 2.87 18.83 3.09
CA GLU A 210 1.85 19.63 2.42
C GLU A 210 2.07 21.13 2.60
N PHE A 211 1.46 21.93 1.74
CA PHE A 211 1.46 23.39 1.81
C PHE A 211 2.88 24.02 1.82
N GLY A 212 3.83 23.40 1.11
CA GLY A 212 5.21 23.88 1.04
C GLY A 212 5.98 23.74 2.35
N ARG A 213 5.52 22.96 3.32
CA ARG A 213 6.17 22.90 4.63
C ARG A 213 7.48 22.13 4.61
N ILE A 214 8.48 22.70 5.26
CA ILE A 214 9.79 22.10 5.49
C ILE A 214 10.14 22.22 6.98
N LEU A 215 10.55 21.11 7.58
CA LEU A 215 11.12 21.09 8.92
C LEU A 215 12.58 20.70 8.86
N LEU A 216 13.35 21.27 9.79
CA LEU A 216 14.73 20.90 10.04
C LEU A 216 14.93 20.60 11.52
N SER A 217 15.68 19.55 11.80
CA SER A 217 16.19 19.25 13.14
C SER A 217 17.65 18.87 13.02
N ASP A 218 18.49 19.39 13.91
CA ASP A 218 19.92 19.05 13.98
C ASP A 218 20.24 18.01 15.07
N ASP A 219 19.22 17.49 15.76
CA ASP A 219 19.36 16.67 16.97
C ASP A 219 18.40 15.48 17.01
N MET A 220 18.24 14.80 15.86
CA MET A 220 17.42 13.59 15.73
C MET A 220 15.94 13.79 16.12
N GLY A 221 15.44 15.01 15.94
CA GLY A 221 14.04 15.35 16.16
C GLY A 221 13.70 15.75 17.59
N ALA A 222 14.69 16.08 18.43
CA ALA A 222 14.44 16.62 19.76
C ALA A 222 13.98 18.09 19.68
N ASN A 223 14.55 18.88 18.78
CA ASN A 223 14.15 20.25 18.48
C ASN A 223 13.91 20.43 16.97
N TRP A 224 12.94 21.28 16.64
CA TRP A 224 12.49 21.50 15.26
C TRP A 224 12.44 22.98 14.92
N GLU A 225 12.95 23.31 13.75
CA GLU A 225 12.82 24.61 13.09
C GLU A 225 11.98 24.45 11.83
N GLU A 226 11.06 25.39 11.60
CA GLU A 226 10.32 25.46 10.34
C GLU A 226 11.07 26.36 9.35
N ILE A 227 11.42 25.78 8.20
CA ILE A 227 12.17 26.47 7.17
C ILE A 227 11.19 27.00 6.12
N PRO A 228 11.18 28.32 5.84
CA PRO A 228 10.33 28.86 4.79
C PRO A 228 10.66 28.27 3.42
N ALA A 229 9.66 27.70 2.74
CA ALA A 229 9.78 27.31 1.35
C ALA A 229 9.44 28.48 0.42
N PRO A 230 10.08 28.59 -0.75
CA PRO A 230 9.74 29.58 -1.76
C PRO A 230 8.47 29.23 -2.56
N VAL A 231 7.66 28.27 -2.10
CA VAL A 231 6.48 27.74 -2.80
C VAL A 231 5.36 27.44 -1.81
N PRO A 232 4.08 27.62 -2.19
CA PRO A 232 2.93 27.25 -1.35
C PRO A 232 2.44 25.81 -1.57
N GLY A 233 2.92 25.13 -2.63
CA GLY A 233 2.46 23.80 -3.02
C GLY A 233 3.10 22.66 -2.23
N SER A 234 2.39 21.54 -2.09
CA SER A 234 2.89 20.36 -1.38
C SER A 234 4.18 19.81 -1.98
N LEU A 235 5.15 19.56 -1.10
CA LEU A 235 6.39 18.88 -1.42
C LEU A 235 6.20 17.38 -1.17
N MET A 236 6.53 16.55 -2.15
CA MET A 236 6.18 15.14 -2.18
C MET A 236 7.35 14.23 -1.82
N SER A 237 8.58 14.64 -2.15
CA SER A 237 9.78 13.85 -1.85
C SER A 237 11.01 14.74 -1.80
N LEU A 238 12.02 14.31 -1.03
CA LEU A 238 13.33 14.92 -1.03
C LEU A 238 14.45 13.87 -1.05
N SER A 239 15.62 14.27 -1.53
CA SER A 239 16.83 13.46 -1.46
C SER A 239 18.04 14.36 -1.30
N PHE A 240 19.02 13.88 -0.55
CA PHE A 240 20.34 14.50 -0.39
C PHE A 240 21.40 13.58 -0.97
N ARG A 241 22.41 14.16 -1.63
CA ARG A 241 23.58 13.40 -2.12
C ARG A 241 24.75 13.45 -1.15
N ASP A 242 24.74 14.45 -0.27
CA ASP A 242 25.72 14.72 0.78
C ASP A 242 25.05 15.57 1.88
N ALA A 243 25.78 15.96 2.92
CA ALA A 243 25.25 16.70 4.06
C ALA A 243 24.72 18.11 3.73
N ALA A 244 25.06 18.66 2.57
CA ALA A 244 24.74 20.04 2.18
C ALA A 244 23.79 20.11 0.98
N ASN A 245 23.97 19.24 -0.01
CA ASN A 245 23.31 19.33 -1.31
C ASN A 245 22.09 18.41 -1.39
N GLY A 246 20.92 19.02 -1.52
CA GLY A 246 19.64 18.33 -1.58
C GLY A 246 18.71 18.88 -2.64
N VAL A 247 17.74 18.05 -3.02
CA VAL A 247 16.65 18.39 -3.94
C VAL A 247 15.34 17.94 -3.33
N ALA A 248 14.32 18.79 -3.39
CA ALA A 248 12.95 18.45 -3.08
C ALA A 248 12.06 18.67 -4.30
N VAL A 249 11.08 17.81 -4.50
CA VAL A 249 10.13 17.89 -5.61
C VAL A 249 8.70 17.85 -5.12
N GLY A 250 7.76 18.37 -5.91
CA GLY A 250 6.37 18.42 -5.49
C GLY A 250 5.36 18.60 -6.61
N VAL A 251 4.19 19.11 -6.21
CA VAL A 251 3.08 19.39 -7.14
C VAL A 251 3.45 20.46 -8.17
N GLU A 252 2.75 20.46 -9.31
CA GLU A 252 2.87 21.50 -10.35
C GLU A 252 4.31 21.67 -10.89
N GLY A 253 5.07 20.59 -10.98
CA GLY A 253 6.46 20.61 -11.43
C GLY A 253 7.43 21.29 -10.46
N THR A 254 7.04 21.47 -9.18
CA THR A 254 7.90 22.08 -8.16
C THR A 254 9.21 21.32 -8.03
N LEU A 255 10.32 22.06 -8.11
CA LEU A 255 11.67 21.57 -7.88
C LEU A 255 12.46 22.61 -7.10
N LEU A 256 12.91 22.22 -5.91
CA LEU A 256 13.70 23.03 -5.00
C LEU A 256 15.10 22.44 -4.86
N VAL A 257 16.10 23.31 -4.75
CA VAL A 257 17.50 22.93 -4.48
C VAL A 257 18.00 23.61 -3.21
N THR A 258 18.82 22.89 -2.46
CA THR A 258 19.56 23.42 -1.30
C THR A 258 21.04 23.05 -1.43
N SER A 259 21.91 23.90 -0.89
CA SER A 259 23.36 23.70 -0.81
C SER A 259 23.91 23.95 0.60
N ASP A 260 23.04 24.09 1.60
CA ASP A 260 23.39 24.36 3.01
C ASP A 260 22.74 23.36 3.99
N GLY A 261 22.35 22.20 3.47
CA GLY A 261 21.78 21.10 4.23
C GLY A 261 20.34 21.35 4.64
N GLY A 262 19.58 22.06 3.80
CA GLY A 262 18.15 22.28 3.95
C GLY A 262 17.75 23.54 4.73
N ARG A 263 18.70 24.44 5.06
CA ARG A 263 18.40 25.69 5.76
C ARG A 263 17.85 26.76 4.82
N ASN A 264 18.26 26.74 3.56
CA ASN A 264 17.70 27.58 2.52
C ASN A 264 17.40 26.75 1.28
N TRP A 265 16.29 27.09 0.62
CA TRP A 265 15.81 26.43 -0.59
C TRP A 265 15.54 27.44 -1.68
N THR A 266 15.98 27.13 -2.89
CA THR A 266 15.72 27.93 -4.09
C THR A 266 14.89 27.12 -5.07
N GLN A 267 13.80 27.69 -5.58
CA GLN A 267 13.03 27.07 -6.65
C GLN A 267 13.75 27.23 -7.98
N VAL A 268 13.78 26.16 -8.78
CA VAL A 268 14.35 26.16 -10.14
C VAL A 268 13.37 25.53 -11.12
N GLN A 269 13.53 25.86 -12.40
CA GLN A 269 12.62 25.38 -13.44
C GLN A 269 12.88 23.90 -13.76
N ALA A 270 11.88 23.04 -13.52
CA ALA A 270 11.96 21.61 -13.82
C ALA A 270 11.79 21.28 -15.32
N GLY A 271 11.26 22.21 -16.12
CA GLY A 271 10.91 21.96 -17.52
C GLY A 271 9.60 21.18 -17.70
N THR A 272 8.74 21.15 -16.70
CA THR A 272 7.40 20.54 -16.71
C THR A 272 6.52 21.20 -15.65
N SER A 273 5.20 21.12 -15.82
CA SER A 273 4.20 21.45 -14.80
C SER A 273 3.49 20.22 -14.23
N ASP A 274 3.87 19.02 -14.67
CA ASP A 274 3.31 17.77 -14.17
C ASP A 274 3.77 17.53 -12.72
N HIS A 275 2.94 16.95 -11.87
CA HIS A 275 3.30 16.63 -10.49
C HIS A 275 4.48 15.66 -10.45
N LEU A 276 5.48 15.97 -9.61
CA LEU A 276 6.61 15.09 -9.32
C LEU A 276 6.39 14.46 -7.94
N PHE A 277 6.51 13.13 -7.87
CA PHE A 277 6.19 12.37 -6.66
C PHE A 277 7.42 11.79 -5.98
N ASN A 278 8.51 11.59 -6.71
CA ASN A 278 9.72 11.03 -6.14
C ASN A 278 10.98 11.66 -6.73
N VAL A 279 12.02 11.81 -5.90
CA VAL A 279 13.37 12.21 -6.33
C VAL A 279 14.43 11.35 -5.65
N LEU A 280 15.49 11.03 -6.39
CA LEU A 280 16.65 10.32 -5.89
C LEU A 280 17.96 10.85 -6.49
N TRP A 281 19.05 10.63 -5.77
CA TRP A 281 20.41 10.77 -6.31
C TRP A 281 20.90 9.43 -6.89
N SER A 282 21.32 9.42 -8.15
CA SER A 282 22.01 8.29 -8.77
C SER A 282 23.51 8.57 -8.80
N ALA A 283 24.25 8.00 -7.85
CA ALA A 283 25.71 8.17 -7.77
C ALA A 283 26.42 7.66 -9.03
N GLU A 284 26.01 6.50 -9.54
CA GLU A 284 26.54 5.90 -10.77
C GLU A 284 26.37 6.78 -12.02
N ARG A 285 25.30 7.59 -12.05
CA ARG A 285 25.02 8.53 -13.14
C ARG A 285 25.49 9.95 -12.83
N ASN A 286 25.95 10.22 -11.61
CA ASN A 286 26.19 11.55 -11.07
C ASN A 286 25.03 12.52 -11.36
N GLN A 287 23.79 12.06 -11.14
CA GLN A 287 22.57 12.76 -11.55
C GLN A 287 21.46 12.66 -10.50
N TRP A 288 20.73 13.76 -10.36
CA TRP A 288 19.39 13.76 -9.78
C TRP A 288 18.41 13.19 -10.78
N LEU A 289 17.49 12.36 -10.31
CA LEU A 289 16.39 11.82 -11.10
C LEU A 289 15.10 11.98 -10.31
N ALA A 290 14.10 12.62 -10.91
CA ALA A 290 12.78 12.76 -10.35
C ALA A 290 11.74 12.21 -11.32
N PHE A 291 10.66 11.63 -10.77
CA PHE A 291 9.59 10.98 -11.52
C PHE A 291 8.23 11.40 -10.97
N GLY A 292 7.23 11.36 -11.85
CA GLY A 292 5.94 11.96 -11.55
C GLY A 292 4.77 11.39 -12.34
N ALA A 293 3.74 12.20 -12.50
CA ALA A 293 2.55 11.89 -13.28
C ALA A 293 2.86 11.76 -14.78
N LEU A 294 2.04 11.01 -15.52
CA LEU A 294 2.08 10.91 -16.98
C LEU A 294 3.45 10.46 -17.54
N GLY A 295 4.11 9.54 -16.85
CA GLY A 295 5.43 9.05 -17.22
C GLY A 295 6.52 10.12 -17.19
N ARG A 296 6.29 11.28 -16.55
CA ARG A 296 7.23 12.40 -16.51
C ARG A 296 8.49 12.01 -15.74
N TRP A 297 9.64 12.35 -16.31
CA TRP A 297 10.90 12.39 -15.58
C TRP A 297 11.57 13.76 -15.70
N VAL A 298 12.35 14.11 -14.69
CA VAL A 298 13.24 15.28 -14.64
C VAL A 298 14.61 14.80 -14.19
N SER A 299 15.68 15.27 -14.83
CA SER A 299 17.06 14.93 -14.48
C SER A 299 17.90 16.19 -14.32
N GLY A 300 18.70 16.23 -13.26
CA GLY A 300 19.64 17.30 -12.98
C GLY A 300 21.07 16.78 -12.96
N THR A 301 21.93 17.33 -13.81
CA THR A 301 23.37 17.00 -13.81
C THR A 301 24.15 18.16 -13.18
N PRO A 302 24.84 17.96 -12.05
CA PRO A 302 25.71 18.97 -11.48
C PRO A 302 26.87 19.34 -12.43
N SER A 303 27.16 20.63 -12.53
CA SER A 303 28.26 21.22 -13.29
C SER A 303 28.91 22.36 -12.50
N ALA A 304 29.93 23.01 -13.07
CA ALA A 304 30.57 24.17 -12.45
C ALA A 304 29.61 25.38 -12.31
N ASP A 305 28.60 25.47 -13.19
CA ASP A 305 27.67 26.59 -13.27
C ASP A 305 26.34 26.31 -12.54
N GLY A 306 26.27 25.24 -11.73
CA GLY A 306 25.06 24.83 -11.02
C GLY A 306 24.55 23.46 -11.46
N ILE A 307 23.23 23.28 -11.53
CA ILE A 307 22.63 22.00 -11.95
C ILE A 307 21.88 22.22 -13.27
N ALA A 308 22.28 21.48 -14.31
CA ALA A 308 21.61 21.50 -15.60
C ALA A 308 20.40 20.55 -15.58
N TRP A 309 19.19 21.13 -15.63
CA TRP A 309 17.92 20.40 -15.58
C TRP A 309 17.35 20.13 -16.97
N ARG A 310 16.78 18.94 -17.15
CA ARG A 310 16.06 18.53 -18.35
C ARG A 310 14.88 17.63 -17.97
N SER A 311 13.83 17.63 -18.78
CA SER A 311 12.65 16.79 -18.58
C SER A 311 12.35 15.96 -19.82
N GLY A 312 11.55 14.91 -19.64
CA GLY A 312 11.07 14.06 -20.73
C GLY A 312 9.99 13.10 -20.25
N ASN A 313 9.68 12.11 -21.08
CA ASN A 313 8.78 11.03 -20.73
C ASN A 313 9.54 9.70 -20.74
N VAL A 314 9.17 8.79 -19.84
CA VAL A 314 9.79 7.46 -19.69
C VAL A 314 9.52 6.60 -20.94
N ASP A 315 8.31 6.68 -21.48
CA ASP A 315 7.89 6.23 -22.82
C ASP A 315 6.77 7.18 -23.30
N PRO A 316 6.68 7.54 -24.59
CA PRO A 316 5.61 8.41 -25.10
C PRO A 316 4.18 7.89 -24.84
N ARG A 317 4.01 6.60 -24.57
CA ARG A 317 2.73 5.96 -24.26
C ARG A 317 2.54 5.70 -22.77
N ASP A 318 3.54 5.98 -21.95
CA ASP A 318 3.44 5.81 -20.52
C ASP A 318 2.65 6.98 -19.91
N LEU A 319 1.44 6.69 -19.48
CA LEU A 319 0.55 7.62 -18.79
C LEU A 319 0.48 7.34 -17.28
N ALA A 320 1.29 6.41 -16.78
CA ALA A 320 1.32 6.04 -15.38
C ALA A 320 1.83 7.20 -14.52
N TRP A 321 1.39 7.22 -13.26
CA TRP A 321 2.06 7.98 -12.22
C TRP A 321 3.12 7.09 -11.57
N HIS A 322 4.32 7.62 -11.35
CA HIS A 322 5.42 6.93 -10.67
C HIS A 322 5.70 7.60 -9.33
N THR A 323 5.42 6.89 -8.24
CA THR A 323 5.54 7.38 -6.84
C THR A 323 6.73 6.78 -6.09
N GLY A 324 7.28 5.68 -6.61
CA GLY A 324 8.51 5.05 -6.14
C GLY A 324 9.55 5.02 -7.25
N ALA A 325 10.79 5.38 -6.90
CA ALA A 325 11.94 5.14 -7.76
C ALA A 325 13.12 4.61 -6.95
N LEU A 326 13.89 3.71 -7.54
CA LEU A 326 15.05 3.07 -6.91
C LEU A 326 16.16 2.92 -7.95
N ALA A 327 17.27 3.61 -7.74
CA ALA A 327 18.45 3.46 -8.59
C ALA A 327 19.11 2.10 -8.31
N SER A 328 19.35 1.32 -9.36
CA SER A 328 20.04 0.02 -9.31
C SER A 328 21.07 -0.03 -10.44
N GLY A 329 22.32 0.29 -10.10
CA GLY A 329 23.39 0.48 -11.08
C GLY A 329 23.04 1.59 -12.07
N LYS A 330 23.09 1.28 -13.37
CA LYS A 330 22.69 2.21 -14.44
C LYS A 330 21.20 2.17 -14.73
N GLN A 331 20.37 1.40 -14.04
CA GLN A 331 18.92 1.37 -14.28
C GLN A 331 18.18 2.02 -13.11
N VAL A 332 16.92 2.38 -13.34
CA VAL A 332 16.00 2.83 -12.30
C VAL A 332 14.78 1.93 -12.32
N TRP A 333 14.46 1.36 -11.17
CA TRP A 333 13.16 0.75 -10.95
C TRP A 333 12.14 1.86 -10.68
N LEU A 334 10.99 1.79 -11.34
CA LEU A 334 9.87 2.69 -11.12
C LEU A 334 8.65 1.90 -10.65
N ALA A 335 7.92 2.48 -9.72
CA ALA A 335 6.69 1.94 -9.16
C ALA A 335 5.61 3.02 -9.09
N GLY A 336 4.36 2.63 -9.34
CA GLY A 336 3.16 3.44 -9.16
C GLY A 336 1.97 2.71 -9.75
N ASP A 337 1.42 3.24 -10.84
CA ASP A 337 0.49 2.50 -11.70
C ASP A 337 1.25 1.47 -12.56
N GLY A 338 1.67 0.39 -11.90
CA GLY A 338 2.56 -0.64 -12.42
C GLY A 338 3.97 -0.57 -11.83
N ILE A 339 4.84 -1.45 -12.33
CA ILE A 339 6.23 -1.57 -11.87
C ILE A 339 7.12 -2.00 -13.04
N GLY A 340 8.35 -1.49 -13.11
CA GLY A 340 9.27 -1.82 -14.20
C GLY A 340 10.62 -1.14 -14.09
N ARG A 341 11.43 -1.34 -15.13
CA ARG A 341 12.79 -0.76 -15.23
C ARG A 341 12.87 0.25 -16.35
N TRP A 342 13.57 1.35 -16.09
CA TRP A 342 13.95 2.35 -17.07
C TRP A 342 15.48 2.47 -17.11
N ASP A 343 16.07 2.36 -18.30
CA ASP A 343 17.52 2.49 -18.50
C ASP A 343 17.95 3.90 -18.95
N GLY A 344 17.03 4.86 -18.99
CA GLY A 344 17.24 6.21 -19.51
C GLY A 344 16.76 6.39 -20.95
N GLN A 345 16.43 5.30 -21.65
CA GLN A 345 15.92 5.33 -23.02
C GLN A 345 14.69 4.45 -23.21
N ARG A 346 14.67 3.27 -22.60
CA ARG A 346 13.64 2.26 -22.77
C ARG A 346 12.94 1.96 -21.44
N TRP A 347 11.62 2.05 -21.48
CA TRP A 347 10.75 1.54 -20.43
C TRP A 347 10.49 0.03 -20.62
N SER A 348 10.68 -0.73 -19.54
CA SER A 348 10.49 -2.18 -19.50
C SER A 348 9.58 -2.55 -18.32
N PRO A 349 8.24 -2.41 -18.48
CA PRO A 349 7.29 -2.77 -17.44
C PRO A 349 7.29 -4.29 -17.20
N LEU A 350 7.13 -4.69 -15.95
CA LEU A 350 6.86 -6.08 -15.60
C LEU A 350 5.46 -6.46 -16.07
N LYS A 351 5.33 -7.70 -16.56
CA LYS A 351 4.06 -8.24 -17.04
C LYS A 351 3.61 -9.38 -16.11
N PRO A 352 2.30 -9.47 -15.82
CA PRO A 352 1.71 -10.62 -15.13
C PRO A 352 2.01 -11.95 -15.80
#